data_AF-X1I2E8-F1
#
_entry.id   AF-X1I2E8-F1
#
_cell.length_a   1.000
_cell.length_b   1.000
_cell.length_c   1.000
_cell.angle_alpha   90.00
_cell.angle_beta   90.00
_cell.angle_gamma   90.00
#
_symmetry.space_group_name_H-M   'P 1'
#
loop_
_entity.id
_entity.type
_entity.pdbx_description
1 polymer ?
#
loop_
_entity_poly.entity_id
_entity_poly.type
_entity_poly.pdbx_seq_one_letter_code
_entity_poly.pdbx_strand_id
1 'polypeptide(L)'
;MCKDEETVGSLIEDIELLCFMEQPFNEVIYEFKRNGILFESTRQLNTLMSLLADVYNNTRTWNNHGYTAKEMNEILGKNIPLITGIPIDKLDDVIFKKVGRNDPCPCGSGKKYKKCCG
;
A
#
# COMPACT_ATOMS: atom_id res chain seq x y z
N MET A 1 -14.84 -7.54 -3.35
CA MET A 1 -14.14 -7.08 -4.56
C MET A 1 -15.01 -6.06 -5.25
N CYS A 2 -14.47 -4.87 -5.58
CA CYS A 2 -15.20 -3.79 -6.25
C CYS A 2 -15.71 -4.29 -7.60
N LYS A 3 -16.96 -3.97 -7.95
CA LYS A 3 -17.62 -4.43 -9.19
C LYS A 3 -17.62 -3.38 -10.29
N ASP A 4 -17.04 -2.22 -10.01
CA ASP A 4 -17.05 -1.08 -10.91
C ASP A 4 -15.68 -0.92 -11.57
N GLU A 5 -15.62 -1.25 -12.86
CA GLU A 5 -14.40 -1.21 -13.68
C GLU A 5 -13.90 0.23 -13.85
N GLU A 6 -14.82 1.20 -13.89
CA GLU A 6 -14.51 2.64 -13.98
C GLU A 6 -13.74 3.12 -12.73
N THR A 7 -14.24 2.82 -11.53
CA THR A 7 -13.54 3.14 -10.26
C THR A 7 -12.15 2.49 -10.19
N VAL A 8 -11.99 1.27 -10.70
CA VAL A 8 -10.68 0.59 -10.71
C VAL A 8 -9.72 1.29 -11.67
N GLY A 9 -10.20 1.66 -12.86
CA GLY A 9 -9.41 2.40 -13.86
C GLY A 9 -8.91 3.73 -13.31
N SER A 10 -9.82 4.56 -12.77
CA SER A 10 -9.44 5.87 -12.21
C SER A 10 -8.45 5.75 -11.04
N LEU A 11 -8.65 4.75 -10.17
CA LEU A 11 -7.74 4.51 -9.06
C LEU A 11 -6.34 4.10 -9.54
N ILE A 12 -6.23 3.29 -10.59
CA ILE A 12 -4.92 2.89 -11.13
C ILE A 12 -4.20 4.11 -11.73
N GLU A 13 -4.92 4.96 -12.47
CA GLU A 13 -4.37 6.21 -13.02
C GLU A 13 -3.85 7.14 -11.91
N ASP A 14 -4.62 7.29 -10.82
CA ASP A 14 -4.21 8.08 -9.66
C ASP A 14 -2.97 7.49 -8.99
N ILE A 15 -2.90 6.17 -8.81
CA ILE A 15 -1.73 5.49 -8.24
C ILE A 15 -0.50 5.68 -9.12
N GLU A 16 -0.63 5.53 -10.44
CA GLU A 16 0.46 5.73 -11.39
C GLU A 16 1.00 7.15 -11.32
N LEU A 17 0.10 8.15 -11.28
CA LEU A 17 0.46 9.55 -11.12
C LEU A 17 1.21 9.80 -9.81
N LEU A 18 0.75 9.24 -8.69
CA LEU A 18 1.41 9.36 -7.39
C LEU A 18 2.82 8.74 -7.40
N CYS A 19 2.98 7.58 -8.07
CA CYS A 19 4.28 6.92 -8.22
C CYS A 19 5.23 7.76 -9.08
N PHE A 20 4.74 8.30 -10.20
CA PHE A 20 5.51 9.17 -11.09
C PHE A 20 5.98 10.44 -10.38
N MET A 21 5.12 10.99 -9.52
CA MET A 21 5.40 12.17 -8.68
C MET A 21 6.20 11.82 -7.41
N GLU A 22 6.66 10.58 -7.26
CA GLU A 22 7.44 10.08 -6.13
C GLU A 22 6.79 10.40 -4.77
N GLN A 23 5.45 10.40 -4.74
CA GLN A 23 4.71 10.65 -3.51
C GLN A 23 4.92 9.52 -2.51
N PRO A 24 4.82 9.78 -1.20
CA PRO A 24 4.96 8.74 -0.19
C PRO A 24 3.74 7.81 -0.17
N PHE A 25 3.96 6.55 0.22
CA PHE A 25 2.92 5.49 0.17
C PHE A 25 1.64 5.82 0.97
N ASN A 26 1.71 6.68 1.99
CA ASN A 26 0.52 7.10 2.75
C ASN A 26 -0.50 7.84 1.86
N GLU A 27 -0.05 8.56 0.84
CA GLU A 27 -0.96 9.23 -0.13
C GLU A 27 -1.66 8.20 -1.01
N VAL A 28 -0.93 7.18 -1.46
CA VAL A 28 -1.51 6.06 -2.22
C VAL A 28 -2.60 5.36 -1.39
N ILE A 29 -2.32 5.11 -0.12
CA ILE A 29 -3.29 4.52 0.81
C ILE A 29 -4.52 5.42 1.03
N TYR A 30 -4.33 6.74 1.04
CA TYR A 30 -5.44 7.69 1.14
C TYR A 30 -6.38 7.59 -0.07
N GLU A 31 -5.87 7.34 -1.27
CA GLU A 31 -6.70 7.18 -2.47
C GLU A 31 -7.63 5.95 -2.39
N PHE A 32 -7.19 4.84 -1.78
CA PHE A 32 -8.09 3.72 -1.50
C PHE A 32 -9.24 4.14 -0.58
N LYS A 33 -8.95 4.89 0.49
CA LYS A 33 -9.98 5.40 1.41
C LYS A 33 -10.93 6.37 0.72
N ARG A 34 -10.41 7.28 -0.12
CA ARG A 34 -11.18 8.28 -0.87
C ARG A 34 -12.16 7.61 -1.83
N ASN A 35 -11.77 6.50 -2.44
CA ASN A 35 -12.61 5.66 -3.30
C ASN A 35 -13.51 4.68 -2.51
N GLY A 36 -13.59 4.82 -1.18
CA GLY A 36 -14.44 3.98 -0.32
C GLY A 36 -13.95 2.55 -0.15
N ILE A 37 -12.71 2.26 -0.51
CA ILE A 37 -12.07 0.94 -0.38
C ILE A 37 -11.36 0.88 0.96
N LEU A 38 -11.94 0.11 1.88
CA LEU A 38 -11.36 -0.17 3.19
C LEU A 38 -10.77 -1.57 3.21
N PHE A 39 -9.67 -1.74 3.92
CA PHE A 39 -9.07 -3.05 4.11
C PHE A 39 -9.70 -3.76 5.31
N GLU A 40 -9.87 -5.07 5.19
CA GLU A 40 -10.44 -5.91 6.25
C GLU A 40 -9.34 -6.56 7.10
N SER A 41 -8.14 -6.68 6.55
CA SER A 41 -7.02 -7.35 7.22
C SER A 41 -5.66 -6.76 6.84
N THR A 42 -4.71 -6.87 7.76
CA THR A 42 -3.32 -6.47 7.50
C THR A 42 -2.66 -7.30 6.40
N ARG A 43 -3.17 -8.52 6.13
CA ARG A 43 -2.70 -9.35 5.01
C ARG A 43 -3.02 -8.73 3.66
N GLN A 44 -4.24 -8.21 3.49
CA GLN A 44 -4.61 -7.50 2.26
C GLN A 44 -3.72 -6.27 2.07
N LEU A 45 -3.48 -5.51 3.14
CA LEU A 45 -2.57 -4.37 3.12
C LEU A 45 -1.15 -4.79 2.73
N ASN A 46 -0.58 -5.82 3.37
CA ASN A 46 0.77 -6.31 3.05
C ASN A 46 0.88 -6.77 1.59
N THR A 47 -0.17 -7.40 1.06
CA THR A 47 -0.24 -7.80 -0.35
C THR A 47 -0.24 -6.57 -1.26
N LEU A 48 -1.05 -5.56 -0.94
CA LEU A 48 -1.04 -4.30 -1.67
C LEU A 48 0.33 -3.63 -1.59
N MET A 49 0.95 -3.57 -0.42
CA MET A 49 2.28 -2.97 -0.24
C MET A 49 3.34 -3.66 -1.10
N SER A 50 3.30 -5.01 -1.23
CA SER A 50 4.20 -5.71 -2.16
C SER A 50 3.94 -5.34 -3.61
N LEU A 51 2.68 -5.22 -4.03
CA LEU A 51 2.33 -4.83 -5.40
C LEU A 51 2.73 -3.37 -5.69
N LEU A 52 2.50 -2.45 -4.75
CA LEU A 52 2.93 -1.07 -4.86
C LEU A 52 4.44 -0.95 -4.92
N ALA A 53 5.18 -1.76 -4.14
CA ALA A 53 6.64 -1.84 -4.24
C ALA A 53 7.08 -2.13 -5.68
N ASP A 54 6.44 -3.12 -6.31
CA ASP A 54 6.74 -3.50 -7.67
C ASP A 54 6.42 -2.38 -8.65
N VAL A 55 5.30 -1.66 -8.48
CA VAL A 55 4.98 -0.48 -9.29
C VAL A 55 6.07 0.58 -9.12
N TYR A 56 6.36 1.05 -7.90
CA TYR A 56 7.40 2.06 -7.64
C TYR A 56 8.77 1.67 -8.20
N ASN A 57 9.15 0.39 -8.06
CA ASN A 57 10.45 -0.08 -8.54
C ASN A 57 10.55 -0.12 -10.06
N ASN A 58 9.42 -0.24 -10.78
CA ASN A 58 9.38 -0.32 -12.24
C ASN A 58 8.85 0.96 -12.91
N THR A 59 8.43 1.97 -12.14
CA THR A 59 8.06 3.29 -12.67
C THR A 59 9.31 4.11 -12.97
N ARG A 60 9.33 4.74 -14.16
CA ARG A 60 10.39 5.69 -14.55
C ARG A 60 10.11 7.05 -13.90
N THR A 61 11.11 7.65 -13.27
CA THR A 61 10.96 8.95 -12.61
C THR A 61 11.95 9.97 -13.15
N TRP A 62 11.61 11.25 -13.02
CA TRP A 62 12.47 12.34 -13.46
C TRP A 62 13.74 12.46 -12.60
N ASN A 63 13.62 12.25 -11.28
CA ASN A 63 14.76 12.26 -10.37
C ASN A 63 15.77 11.14 -10.65
N ASN A 64 15.30 10.03 -11.22
CA ASN A 64 16.16 8.96 -11.73
C ASN A 64 16.58 9.17 -13.19
N HIS A 65 16.43 10.37 -13.75
CA HIS A 65 16.78 10.71 -15.14
C HIS A 65 16.15 9.76 -16.17
N GLY A 66 14.91 9.33 -15.91
CA GLY A 66 14.17 8.41 -16.78
C GLY A 66 14.47 6.93 -16.55
N TYR A 67 15.36 6.57 -15.64
CA TYR A 67 15.54 5.19 -15.19
C TYR A 67 14.50 4.81 -14.13
N THR A 68 14.23 3.51 -14.00
CA THR A 68 13.46 2.97 -12.87
C THR A 68 14.36 2.78 -11.65
N ALA A 69 13.78 2.74 -10.45
CA ALA A 69 14.57 2.48 -9.24
C ALA A 69 15.26 1.10 -9.30
N LYS A 70 14.63 0.11 -9.94
CA LYS A 70 15.24 -1.20 -10.19
C LYS A 70 16.46 -1.12 -11.12
N GLU A 71 16.33 -0.42 -12.25
CA GLU A 71 17.45 -0.19 -13.17
C GLU A 71 18.61 0.52 -12.46
N MET A 72 18.30 1.53 -11.64
CA MET A 72 19.30 2.26 -10.84
C MET A 72 20.00 1.35 -9.82
N ASN A 73 19.27 0.48 -9.12
CA ASN A 73 19.84 -0.47 -8.16
C ASN A 73 20.78 -1.48 -8.84
N GLU A 74 20.41 -1.96 -10.03
CA GLU A 74 21.25 -2.86 -10.83
C GLU A 74 22.55 -2.17 -11.27
N ILE A 75 22.47 -0.93 -11.76
CA ILE A 75 23.63 -0.12 -12.17
C ILE A 75 24.56 0.15 -10.98
N LEU A 76 23.99 0.47 -9.81
CA LEU A 76 24.75 0.82 -8.61
C LEU A 76 25.24 -0.40 -7.82
N GLY A 77 24.81 -1.62 -8.19
CA GLY A 77 25.12 -2.85 -7.44
C GLY A 77 24.56 -2.86 -6.02
N LYS A 78 23.53 -2.05 -5.74
CA LYS A 78 22.93 -1.90 -4.41
C LYS A 78 21.57 -2.58 -4.38
N ASN A 79 21.48 -3.73 -3.72
CA ASN A 79 20.20 -4.32 -3.31
C ASN A 79 19.68 -3.58 -2.08
N ILE A 80 19.27 -2.31 -2.22
CA ILE A 80 18.57 -1.62 -1.15
C ILE A 80 17.10 -2.02 -1.25
N PRO A 81 16.54 -2.78 -0.28
CA PRO A 81 15.11 -2.98 -0.25
C PRO A 81 14.46 -1.63 0.03
N LEU A 82 13.75 -1.08 -0.97
CA LEU A 82 13.11 0.24 -0.88
C LEU A 82 12.04 0.32 0.23
N ILE A 83 11.66 -0.82 0.82
CA ILE A 83 10.60 -0.91 1.81
C ILE A 83 11.10 -1.65 3.05
N THR A 84 11.57 -0.89 4.03
CA THR A 84 11.69 -1.37 5.41
C THR A 84 10.57 -0.74 6.22
N GLY A 85 9.46 -1.47 6.37
CA GLY A 85 8.46 -1.29 7.42
C GLY A 85 7.91 0.12 7.60
N ILE A 86 6.80 0.43 6.92
CA ILE A 86 5.92 1.52 7.37
C ILE A 86 5.36 1.09 8.73
N PRO A 87 5.39 1.95 9.77
CA PRO A 87 4.70 1.68 11.03
C PRO A 87 3.17 1.69 10.78
N ILE A 88 2.63 0.49 10.48
CA ILE A 88 1.21 0.25 10.19
C ILE A 88 0.32 0.67 11.38
N ASP A 89 0.85 0.57 12.59
CA ASP A 89 0.18 0.90 13.86
C ASP A 89 -0.32 2.35 13.95
N LYS A 90 0.25 3.28 13.17
CA LYS A 90 -0.21 4.69 13.12
C LYS A 90 -1.21 4.97 12.01
N LEU A 91 -1.49 4.01 11.13
CA LEU A 91 -2.32 4.19 9.94
C LEU A 91 -3.70 3.51 10.11
N ASP A 92 -3.96 2.89 11.26
CA ASP A 92 -5.15 2.06 11.50
C ASP A 92 -6.49 2.76 11.23
N ASP A 93 -6.67 4.01 11.67
CA ASP A 93 -7.92 4.78 11.44
C ASP A 93 -8.06 5.28 9.98
N VAL A 94 -6.98 5.26 9.20
CA VAL A 94 -6.97 5.65 7.79
C VAL A 94 -7.25 4.44 6.90
N ILE A 95 -6.77 3.26 7.28
CA ILE A 95 -6.77 2.06 6.42
C ILE A 95 -7.91 1.10 6.72
N PHE A 96 -8.15 0.84 8.00
CA PHE A 96 -9.01 -0.26 8.42
C PHE A 96 -10.36 0.26 8.88
N LYS A 97 -11.38 -0.58 8.71
CA LYS A 97 -12.66 -0.37 9.40
C LYS A 97 -12.40 -0.47 10.90
N LYS A 98 -12.95 0.45 11.70
CA LYS A 98 -12.84 0.41 13.17
C LYS A 98 -13.24 -0.99 13.67
N VAL A 99 -12.28 -1.71 14.24
CA VAL A 99 -12.46 -3.07 14.76
C VAL A 99 -12.97 -3.00 16.19
N GLY A 100 -14.11 -3.64 16.45
CA GLY A 100 -14.63 -3.77 17.80
C GLY A 100 -13.81 -4.73 18.66
N ARG A 101 -13.75 -4.50 19.97
CA ARG A 101 -12.97 -5.31 20.93
C ARG A 101 -13.24 -6.83 20.84
N ASN A 102 -14.45 -7.23 20.47
CA ASN A 102 -14.86 -8.63 20.35
C ASN A 102 -14.86 -9.16 18.91
N ASP A 103 -14.58 -8.33 17.91
CA ASP A 103 -14.59 -8.70 16.49
C ASP A 103 -13.37 -9.55 16.12
N PRO A 104 -13.40 -10.30 15.00
CA PRO A 104 -12.25 -11.02 14.49
C PRO A 104 -11.04 -10.11 14.30
N CYS A 105 -9.86 -10.57 14.70
CA CYS A 105 -8.64 -9.78 14.64
C CYS A 105 -8.17 -9.57 13.18
N PRO A 106 -7.87 -8.32 12.75
CA PRO A 106 -7.50 -8.01 11.37
C PRO A 106 -6.14 -8.59 10.95
N CYS A 107 -5.33 -9.12 11.87
CA CYS A 107 -4.11 -9.85 11.51
C CYS A 107 -4.37 -11.25 10.90
N GLY A 108 -5.63 -11.70 10.87
CA GLY A 108 -6.04 -12.99 10.31
C GLY A 108 -5.70 -14.18 11.21
N SER A 109 -5.52 -13.97 12.52
CA SER A 109 -5.26 -15.04 13.50
C SER A 109 -6.49 -15.88 13.86
N GLY A 110 -7.69 -15.44 13.44
CA GLY A 110 -8.97 -16.05 13.82
C GLY A 110 -9.40 -15.80 15.28
N LYS A 111 -8.57 -15.11 16.09
CA LYS A 111 -8.89 -14.74 17.47
C LYS A 111 -9.71 -13.44 17.51
N LYS A 112 -10.42 -13.20 18.61
CA LYS A 112 -11.03 -11.87 18.90
C LYS A 112 -9.93 -10.82 19.05
N TYR A 113 -10.17 -9.59 18.62
CA TYR A 113 -9.20 -8.49 18.65
C TYR A 113 -8.52 -8.34 20.03
N LYS A 114 -9.31 -8.29 21.11
CA LYS A 114 -8.85 -8.21 22.52
C LYS A 114 -7.99 -9.37 23.04
N LYS A 115 -7.88 -10.44 22.27
CA LYS A 115 -7.10 -11.64 22.60
C LYS A 115 -5.92 -11.82 21.64
N CYS A 116 -5.59 -10.78 20.87
CA CYS A 116 -4.58 -10.83 19.82
C CYS A 116 -3.82 -9.52 19.70
N CYS A 117 -4.30 -8.58 18.88
CA CYS A 117 -3.59 -7.32 18.60
C CYS A 117 -4.05 -6.14 19.48
N GLY A 118 -5.18 -6.28 20.19
CA GLY A 118 -5.71 -5.25 21.10
C GLY A 118 -5.63 -5.61 22.56
#